data_AF-A0A937KM39-F1
#
_entry.id   AF-A0A937KM39-F1
#
_cell.length_a   1.000
_cell.length_b   1.000
_cell.length_c   1.000
_cell.angle_alpha   90.00
_cell.angle_beta   90.00
_cell.angle_gamma   90.00
#
_symmetry.space_group_name_H-M   'P 1'
#
loop_
_entity.id
_entity.type
_entity.pdbx_description
1 polymer ?
#
loop_
_entity_poly.entity_id
_entity_poly.type
_entity_poly.pdbx_seq_one_letter_code
_entity_poly.pdbx_strand_id
1 'polypeptide(L)'
;MTNDADRRRVAELIGREPMGRFSVVVRDDDGDPVVIENQPLLDDGTPMPTRYWLVGAAVARRVAELESSGGVRSAEAAVDEGALAAAHERYATERNALIPDDHDGPRPDGGVGGTRRGVKCLHAHYAWFLAGGDDPVGAWIHRRLHCADVHLGDRVTITTPDAAIALDTTPAELEHAHLGLHDPPAPEDLTNAIAAVRDDIDDQRRTRTILATTITVSGEGGDLLARLETGHDAPGAVTINRDTLEEIFRLAATSTRAERGSEPGLNPDDADSVLVAATTAVAIARSLDIDEITLQGAR
;
A
#
# COMPACT_ATOMS: atom_id res chain seq x y z
N MET A 1 2.48 29.70 0.53
CA MET A 1 3.19 30.22 1.73
C MET A 1 2.93 29.23 2.86
N THR A 2 3.98 28.73 3.52
CA THR A 2 3.83 27.86 4.69
C THR A 2 3.10 28.61 5.79
N ASN A 3 2.04 28.04 6.34
CA ASN A 3 1.46 28.57 7.58
C ASN A 3 2.16 27.93 8.80
N ASP A 4 2.03 28.54 9.98
CA ASP A 4 2.70 28.07 11.20
C ASP A 4 2.22 26.69 11.67
N ALA A 5 1.00 26.28 11.30
CA ALA A 5 0.49 24.95 11.60
C ALA A 5 1.21 23.87 10.77
N ASP A 6 1.38 24.11 9.47
CA ASP A 6 2.12 23.22 8.56
C ASP A 6 3.58 23.11 8.99
N ARG A 7 4.22 24.22 9.37
CA ARG A 7 5.62 24.18 9.83
C ARG A 7 5.78 23.31 11.07
N ARG A 8 4.91 23.46 12.08
CA ARG A 8 4.93 22.60 13.28
C ARG A 8 4.66 21.14 12.93
N ARG A 9 3.64 20.87 12.12
CA ARG A 9 3.27 19.50 11.78
C ARG A 9 4.37 18.79 11.00
N VAL A 10 4.98 19.45 10.03
CA VAL A 10 6.13 18.90 9.30
C VAL A 10 7.32 18.68 10.23
N ALA A 11 7.58 19.57 11.19
CA ALA A 11 8.64 19.38 12.18
C ALA A 11 8.46 18.11 13.03
N GLU A 12 7.22 17.82 13.44
CA GLU A 12 6.85 16.58 14.13
C GLU A 12 7.11 15.35 13.24
N LEU A 13 6.64 15.39 11.99
CA LEU A 13 6.77 14.29 11.03
C LEU A 13 8.23 13.94 10.71
N ILE A 14 9.10 14.95 10.54
CA ILE A 14 10.52 14.73 10.22
C ILE A 14 11.42 14.65 11.46
N GLY A 15 10.87 14.86 12.66
CA GLY A 15 11.59 14.82 13.94
C GLY A 15 12.63 15.94 14.16
N ARG A 16 12.57 17.02 13.38
CA ARG A 16 13.49 18.16 13.45
C ARG A 16 12.88 19.40 12.82
N GLU A 17 13.45 20.58 13.08
CA GLU A 17 12.98 21.81 12.43
C GLU A 17 13.24 21.79 10.92
N PRO A 18 12.24 22.11 10.07
CA PRO A 18 12.43 22.19 8.63
C PRO A 18 13.41 23.28 8.22
N MET A 19 14.31 22.93 7.31
CA MET A 19 15.26 23.88 6.72
C MET A 19 14.55 24.72 5.66
N GLY A 20 14.82 26.03 5.65
CA GLY A 20 14.34 26.95 4.61
C GLY A 20 12.81 27.05 4.51
N ARG A 21 12.37 27.58 3.37
CA ARG A 21 10.95 27.80 3.05
C ARG A 21 10.43 26.65 2.20
N PHE A 22 9.18 26.26 2.43
CA PHE A 22 8.53 25.19 1.67
C PHE A 22 7.02 25.41 1.55
N SER A 23 6.34 24.67 0.69
CA SER A 23 4.88 24.56 0.69
C SER A 23 4.47 23.10 0.83
N VAL A 24 3.38 22.81 1.53
CA VAL A 24 2.76 21.48 1.49
C VAL A 24 2.01 21.37 0.17
N VAL A 25 2.41 20.42 -0.69
CA VAL A 25 1.87 20.25 -2.05
C VAL A 25 1.01 19.00 -2.20
N VAL A 26 1.14 18.04 -1.28
CA VAL A 26 0.28 16.85 -1.20
C VAL A 26 -0.14 16.64 0.26
N ARG A 27 -1.42 16.32 0.46
CA ARG A 27 -2.02 15.93 1.74
C ARG A 27 -2.74 14.60 1.58
N ASP A 28 -2.91 13.88 2.68
CA ASP A 28 -3.81 12.72 2.74
C ASP A 28 -5.26 13.16 2.98
N ASP A 29 -6.16 12.18 3.11
CA ASP A 29 -7.61 12.41 3.28
C ASP A 29 -7.96 13.08 4.61
N ASP A 30 -7.11 12.94 5.64
CA ASP A 30 -7.22 13.63 6.92
C ASP A 30 -6.65 15.06 6.86
N GLY A 31 -6.04 15.44 5.73
CA GLY A 31 -5.42 16.74 5.52
C GLY A 31 -3.99 16.84 6.08
N ASP A 32 -3.36 15.74 6.49
CA ASP A 32 -1.99 15.73 7.01
C ASP A 32 -0.96 15.89 5.88
N PRO A 33 0.18 16.60 6.09
CA PRO A 33 1.19 16.77 5.05
C PRO A 33 1.83 15.45 4.60
N VAL A 34 1.81 15.19 3.29
CA VAL A 34 2.45 14.01 2.69
C VAL A 34 3.71 14.39 1.92
N VAL A 35 3.66 15.46 1.11
CA VAL A 35 4.80 15.98 0.36
C VAL A 35 4.95 17.48 0.58
N ILE A 36 6.18 17.91 0.86
CA ILE A 36 6.57 19.31 0.81
C ILE A 36 7.39 19.62 -0.43
N GLU A 37 7.22 20.82 -0.96
CA GLU A 37 8.03 21.44 -2.00
C GLU A 37 8.89 22.54 -1.39
N ASN A 38 10.19 22.30 -1.29
CA ASN A 38 11.19 23.24 -0.79
C ASN A 38 11.60 24.24 -1.87
N GLN A 39 11.93 25.47 -1.43
CA GLN A 39 12.64 26.43 -2.27
C GLN A 39 14.03 25.89 -2.66
N PRO A 40 14.56 26.23 -3.86
CA PRO A 40 15.84 25.70 -4.33
C PRO A 40 17.05 26.21 -3.53
N LEU A 41 16.87 27.30 -2.77
CA LEU A 41 17.89 27.94 -1.95
C LEU A 41 17.36 28.17 -0.53
N LEU A 42 18.23 28.03 0.47
CA LEU A 42 18.00 28.48 1.84
C LEU A 42 18.08 30.01 1.94
N ASP A 43 17.68 30.58 3.09
CA ASP A 43 17.72 32.04 3.29
C ASP A 43 19.17 32.61 3.25
N ASP A 44 20.20 31.78 3.46
CA ASP A 44 21.62 32.15 3.34
C ASP A 44 22.21 31.93 1.92
N GLY A 45 21.38 31.52 0.96
CA GLY A 45 21.80 31.22 -0.41
C GLY A 45 22.39 29.82 -0.61
N THR A 46 22.45 28.98 0.42
CA THR A 46 22.90 27.59 0.30
C THR A 46 21.89 26.77 -0.54
N PRO A 47 22.33 25.93 -1.50
CA PRO A 47 21.45 25.04 -2.25
C PRO A 47 20.68 24.06 -1.37
N MET A 48 19.37 23.99 -1.55
CA MET A 48 18.54 22.97 -0.91
C MET A 48 18.81 21.60 -1.58
N PRO A 49 19.12 20.54 -0.83
CA PRO A 49 19.48 19.24 -1.39
C PRO A 49 18.34 18.53 -2.13
N THR A 50 17.08 18.81 -1.77
CA THR A 50 15.92 18.11 -2.32
C THR A 50 14.74 19.08 -2.45
N ARG A 51 14.15 19.19 -3.66
CA ARG A 51 12.97 20.02 -3.90
C ARG A 51 11.71 19.37 -3.31
N TYR A 52 11.39 18.14 -3.68
CA TYR A 52 10.22 17.42 -3.17
C TYR A 52 10.63 16.42 -2.09
N TRP A 53 10.06 16.54 -0.90
CA TRP A 53 10.37 15.66 0.23
C TRP A 53 9.09 14.99 0.74
N LEU A 54 9.13 13.65 0.78
CA LEU A 54 8.10 12.80 1.37
C LEU A 54 8.19 12.90 2.91
N VAL A 55 7.17 13.51 3.52
CA VAL A 55 7.09 13.75 4.97
C VAL A 55 5.98 12.96 5.65
N GLY A 56 4.99 12.46 4.89
CA GLY A 56 3.90 11.65 5.44
C GLY A 56 4.44 10.36 6.05
N ALA A 57 4.20 10.15 7.35
CA ALA A 57 4.85 9.09 8.13
C ALA A 57 4.58 7.68 7.57
N ALA A 58 3.32 7.37 7.25
CA ALA A 58 2.92 6.05 6.78
C ALA A 58 3.54 5.70 5.41
N VAL A 59 3.51 6.66 4.48
CA VAL A 59 4.07 6.47 3.14
C VAL A 59 5.60 6.48 3.15
N ALA A 60 6.23 7.31 3.97
CA ALA A 60 7.67 7.34 4.13
C ALA A 60 8.21 6.03 4.72
N ARG A 61 7.48 5.42 5.68
CA ARG A 61 7.77 4.07 6.20
C ARG A 61 7.72 3.02 5.09
N ARG A 62 6.64 2.99 4.31
CA ARG A 62 6.45 2.01 3.22
C ARG A 62 7.54 2.14 2.14
N VAL A 63 7.92 3.37 1.77
CA VAL A 63 9.04 3.60 0.84
C VAL A 63 10.38 3.18 1.45
N ALA A 64 10.61 3.44 2.75
CA ALA A 64 11.83 3.00 3.43
C ALA A 64 11.94 1.47 3.51
N GLU A 65 10.81 0.77 3.73
CA GLU A 65 10.76 -0.69 3.67
C GLU A 65 11.14 -1.20 2.27
N LEU A 66 10.57 -0.61 1.21
CA LEU A 66 10.92 -0.94 -0.18
C LEU A 66 12.41 -0.67 -0.49
N GLU A 67 12.98 0.41 0.02
CA GLU A 67 14.42 0.68 -0.13
C GLU A 67 15.27 -0.37 0.58
N SER A 68 14.92 -0.71 1.82
CA SER A 68 15.68 -1.63 2.68
C SER A 68 15.76 -3.05 2.08
N SER A 69 14.75 -3.44 1.31
CA SER A 69 14.71 -4.71 0.60
C SER A 69 15.39 -4.70 -0.77
N GLY A 70 16.07 -3.60 -1.13
CA GLY A 70 16.82 -3.46 -2.38
C GLY A 70 16.05 -2.76 -3.50
N GLY A 71 14.96 -2.06 -3.19
CA GLY A 71 14.09 -1.41 -4.17
C GLY A 71 14.79 -0.41 -5.09
N VAL A 72 15.88 0.24 -4.65
CA VAL A 72 16.70 1.11 -5.54
C VAL A 72 17.25 0.31 -6.72
N ARG A 73 17.88 -0.84 -6.47
CA ARG A 73 18.43 -1.70 -7.53
C ARG A 73 17.32 -2.26 -8.42
N SER A 74 16.19 -2.63 -7.83
CA SER A 74 15.03 -3.13 -8.57
C SER A 74 14.42 -2.06 -9.47
N ALA A 75 14.35 -0.81 -9.02
CA ALA A 75 13.88 0.32 -9.82
C ALA A 75 14.82 0.61 -10.98
N GLU A 76 16.13 0.68 -10.73
CA GLU A 76 17.13 0.90 -11.78
C GLU A 76 17.14 -0.22 -12.84
N ALA A 77 16.84 -1.46 -12.45
CA ALA A 77 16.73 -2.57 -13.39
C ALA A 77 15.44 -2.56 -14.22
N ALA A 78 14.36 -2.00 -13.68
CA ALA A 78 13.03 -2.05 -14.30
C ALA A 78 12.68 -0.79 -15.10
N VAL A 79 13.27 0.36 -14.75
CA VAL A 79 13.03 1.65 -15.41
C VAL A 79 14.03 1.85 -16.55
N ASP A 80 13.53 2.31 -17.70
CA ASP A 80 14.39 2.65 -18.84
C ASP A 80 15.37 3.79 -18.48
N GLU A 81 16.65 3.58 -18.79
CA GLU A 81 17.74 4.53 -18.45
C GLU A 81 17.53 5.89 -19.12
N GLY A 82 17.03 5.91 -20.36
CA GLY A 82 16.73 7.15 -21.09
C GLY A 82 15.57 7.92 -20.47
N ALA A 83 14.50 7.22 -20.08
CA ALA A 83 13.37 7.81 -19.37
C ALA A 83 13.80 8.38 -18.00
N LEU A 84 14.65 7.68 -17.25
CA LEU A 84 15.20 8.16 -15.99
C LEU A 84 16.08 9.41 -16.18
N ALA A 85 16.97 9.41 -17.18
CA ALA A 85 17.80 10.57 -17.50
C ALA A 85 16.93 11.79 -17.86
N ALA A 86 15.92 11.61 -18.71
CA ALA A 86 14.98 12.68 -19.08
C ALA A 86 14.20 13.20 -17.87
N ALA A 87 13.82 12.33 -16.93
CA ALA A 87 13.17 12.73 -15.68
C ALA A 87 14.10 13.59 -14.80
N HIS A 88 15.38 13.22 -14.66
CA HIS A 88 16.37 14.04 -13.95
C HIS A 88 16.54 15.43 -14.59
N GLU A 89 16.58 15.52 -15.92
CA GLU A 89 16.70 16.79 -16.64
C GLU A 89 15.48 17.68 -16.44
N ARG A 90 14.26 17.13 -16.52
CA ARG A 90 13.02 17.85 -16.24
C ARG A 90 12.99 18.39 -14.82
N TYR A 91 13.28 17.54 -13.83
CA TYR A 91 13.36 17.94 -12.43
C TYR A 91 14.34 19.09 -12.20
N ALA A 92 15.55 18.98 -12.78
CA ALA A 92 16.58 20.00 -12.68
C ALA A 92 16.13 21.32 -13.33
N THR A 93 15.49 21.25 -14.50
CA THR A 93 14.97 22.41 -15.22
C THR A 93 13.89 23.12 -14.40
N GLU A 94 12.91 22.37 -13.87
CA GLU A 94 11.87 22.91 -13.00
C GLU A 94 12.48 23.60 -11.79
N ARG A 95 13.45 22.96 -11.11
CA ARG A 95 14.14 23.53 -9.93
C ARG A 95 14.88 24.81 -10.29
N ASN A 96 15.64 24.79 -11.37
CA ASN A 96 16.48 25.92 -11.76
C ASN A 96 15.65 27.14 -12.16
N ALA A 97 14.44 26.94 -12.71
CA ALA A 97 13.51 28.02 -13.03
C ALA A 97 13.00 28.80 -11.80
N LEU A 98 13.16 28.27 -10.59
CA LEU A 98 12.83 28.97 -9.34
C LEU A 98 14.00 29.78 -8.76
N ILE A 99 15.20 29.64 -9.31
CA ILE A 99 16.37 30.37 -8.83
C ILE A 99 16.38 31.75 -9.51
N PRO A 100 16.49 32.86 -8.76
CA PRO A 100 16.59 34.19 -9.35
C PRO A 100 17.73 34.30 -10.37
N ASP A 101 17.49 35.02 -11.47
CA ASP A 101 18.47 35.23 -12.55
C ASP A 101 19.73 35.96 -12.05
N ASP A 102 19.58 36.79 -11.02
CA ASP A 102 20.64 37.56 -10.38
C ASP A 102 21.36 36.82 -9.23
N HIS A 103 21.03 35.54 -8.98
CA HIS A 103 21.73 34.72 -7.99
C HIS A 103 23.16 34.40 -8.42
N ASP A 104 24.14 34.95 -7.68
CA ASP A 104 25.59 34.82 -7.87
C ASP A 104 26.24 33.77 -6.94
N GLY A 105 25.42 33.03 -6.17
CA GLY A 105 25.88 31.98 -5.26
C GLY A 105 25.97 30.59 -5.90
N PRO A 106 26.37 29.57 -5.12
CA PRO A 106 26.32 28.18 -5.57
C PRO A 106 24.90 27.79 -5.98
N ARG A 107 24.78 26.95 -7.01
CA ARG A 107 23.51 26.42 -7.52
C ARG A 107 23.40 24.92 -7.24
N PRO A 108 22.18 24.41 -6.94
CA PRO A 108 21.96 22.97 -6.85
C PRO A 108 22.28 22.30 -8.20
N ASP A 109 22.89 21.12 -8.14
CA ASP A 109 23.28 20.30 -9.29
C ASP A 109 22.57 18.93 -9.24
N GLY A 110 22.52 18.23 -10.38
CA GLY A 110 21.84 16.94 -10.53
C GLY A 110 20.32 17.06 -10.67
N GLY A 111 19.65 15.91 -10.82
CA GLY A 111 18.19 15.80 -10.92
C GLY A 111 17.54 15.43 -9.59
N VAL A 112 16.52 14.56 -9.66
CA VAL A 112 15.81 14.02 -8.48
C VAL A 112 16.77 13.51 -7.40
N GLY A 113 16.58 13.94 -6.15
CA GLY A 113 17.44 13.56 -5.02
C GLY A 113 18.89 14.09 -5.07
N GLY A 114 19.21 14.97 -6.03
CA GLY A 114 20.54 15.55 -6.20
C GLY A 114 21.57 14.61 -6.82
N THR A 115 21.13 13.53 -7.50
CA THR A 115 22.03 12.64 -8.24
C THR A 115 22.15 13.06 -9.70
N ARG A 116 23.31 12.77 -10.30
CA ARG A 116 23.55 12.99 -11.74
C ARG A 116 23.08 11.82 -12.60
N ARG A 117 23.10 10.60 -12.05
CA ARG A 117 22.73 9.35 -12.73
C ARG A 117 22.18 8.35 -11.71
N GLY A 118 21.31 7.46 -12.18
CA GLY A 118 20.72 6.42 -11.37
C GLY A 118 19.82 6.96 -10.26
N VAL A 119 19.49 6.11 -9.30
CA VAL A 119 18.55 6.43 -8.22
C VAL A 119 19.31 6.47 -6.90
N LYS A 120 19.36 7.64 -6.25
CA LYS A 120 19.98 7.78 -4.92
C LYS A 120 19.07 7.28 -3.79
N CYS A 121 17.79 7.65 -3.85
CA CYS A 121 16.75 7.22 -2.93
C CYS A 121 15.38 7.29 -3.60
N LEU A 122 14.49 6.36 -3.26
CA LEU A 122 13.11 6.26 -3.71
C LEU A 122 12.23 7.38 -3.16
N HIS A 123 12.50 7.92 -1.96
CA HIS A 123 11.66 8.97 -1.34
C HIS A 123 11.55 10.22 -2.22
N ALA A 124 12.66 10.67 -2.81
CA ALA A 124 12.66 11.88 -3.63
C ALA A 124 11.89 11.68 -4.95
N HIS A 125 12.02 10.50 -5.56
CA HIS A 125 11.29 10.13 -6.77
C HIS A 125 9.79 10.01 -6.50
N TYR A 126 9.41 9.35 -5.41
CA TYR A 126 8.00 9.20 -5.08
C TYR A 126 7.36 10.53 -4.66
N ALA A 127 8.08 11.37 -3.91
CA ALA A 127 7.60 12.70 -3.54
C ALA A 127 7.29 13.55 -4.78
N TRP A 128 8.17 13.57 -5.78
CA TRP A 128 7.92 14.33 -7.01
C TRP A 128 6.75 13.75 -7.81
N PHE A 129 6.65 12.43 -7.92
CA PHE A 129 5.53 11.77 -8.58
C PHE A 129 4.18 12.10 -7.92
N LEU A 130 4.09 12.02 -6.59
CA LEU A 130 2.88 12.39 -5.86
C LEU A 130 2.52 13.87 -6.03
N ALA A 131 3.52 14.74 -6.21
CA ALA A 131 3.33 16.16 -6.52
C ALA A 131 2.92 16.42 -7.98
N GLY A 132 2.67 15.38 -8.78
CA GLY A 132 2.25 15.46 -10.18
C GLY A 132 3.40 15.41 -11.20
N GLY A 133 4.63 15.13 -10.76
CA GLY A 133 5.77 14.96 -11.65
C GLY A 133 5.70 13.67 -12.46
N ASP A 134 6.12 13.74 -13.73
CA ASP A 134 6.26 12.57 -14.61
C ASP A 134 7.58 11.83 -14.32
N ASP A 135 7.63 11.20 -13.14
CA ASP A 135 8.77 10.42 -12.66
C ASP A 135 8.53 8.91 -12.88
N PRO A 136 9.31 8.23 -13.75
CA PRO A 136 9.13 6.81 -14.02
C PRO A 136 9.46 5.91 -12.82
N VAL A 137 10.39 6.33 -11.95
CA VAL A 137 10.68 5.62 -10.68
C VAL A 137 9.56 5.85 -9.70
N GLY A 138 9.03 7.06 -9.61
CA GLY A 138 7.85 7.35 -8.80
C GLY A 138 6.62 6.53 -9.21
N ALA A 139 6.35 6.41 -10.51
CA ALA A 139 5.29 5.54 -11.04
C ALA A 139 5.55 4.05 -10.74
N TRP A 140 6.82 3.62 -10.81
CA TRP A 140 7.25 2.27 -10.44
C TRP A 140 7.03 1.96 -8.96
N ILE A 141 7.28 2.93 -8.07
CA ILE A 141 6.99 2.84 -6.63
C ILE A 141 5.48 2.78 -6.42
N HIS A 142 4.73 3.68 -7.05
CA HIS A 142 3.27 3.77 -6.91
C HIS A 142 2.59 2.42 -7.16
N ARG A 143 2.88 1.75 -8.28
CA ARG A 143 2.30 0.43 -8.58
C ARG A 143 2.56 -0.61 -7.50
N ARG A 144 3.73 -0.57 -6.85
CA ARG A 144 4.13 -1.52 -5.80
C ARG A 144 3.56 -1.20 -4.44
N LEU A 145 3.21 0.06 -4.20
CA LEU A 145 2.61 0.44 -2.93
C LEU A 145 1.10 0.31 -2.98
N HIS A 146 0.47 0.38 -4.15
CA HIS A 146 -0.98 0.58 -4.22
C HIS A 146 -1.80 -0.70 -4.27
N CYS A 147 -1.45 -1.70 -5.08
CA CYS A 147 -2.35 -2.83 -5.32
C CYS A 147 -1.67 -4.19 -5.23
N ALA A 148 -2.32 -5.14 -4.55
CA ALA A 148 -2.07 -6.57 -4.70
C ALA A 148 -3.37 -7.34 -5.01
N ASP A 149 -3.29 -8.32 -5.90
CA ASP A 149 -4.41 -9.21 -6.20
C ASP A 149 -4.33 -10.45 -5.32
N VAL A 150 -5.35 -10.67 -4.51
CA VAL A 150 -5.53 -11.89 -3.71
C VAL A 150 -6.53 -12.77 -4.42
N HIS A 151 -6.11 -13.96 -4.84
CA HIS A 151 -7.00 -14.97 -5.39
C HIS A 151 -7.31 -16.03 -4.32
N LEU A 152 -8.59 -16.16 -3.95
CA LEU A 152 -9.13 -17.13 -3.01
C LEU A 152 -9.94 -18.19 -3.79
N GLY A 153 -9.28 -19.28 -4.17
CA GLY A 153 -9.91 -20.49 -4.72
C GLY A 153 -9.40 -21.74 -3.98
N ASP A 154 -9.14 -22.85 -4.69
CA ASP A 154 -8.53 -24.05 -4.10
C ASP A 154 -7.17 -23.78 -3.40
N ARG A 155 -6.49 -22.71 -3.82
CA ARG A 155 -5.29 -22.18 -3.18
C ARG A 155 -5.41 -20.68 -3.03
N VAL A 156 -4.70 -20.15 -2.04
CA VAL A 156 -4.56 -18.71 -1.84
C VAL A 156 -3.32 -18.22 -2.57
N THR A 157 -3.49 -17.25 -3.47
CA THR A 157 -2.35 -16.60 -4.16
C THR A 157 -2.41 -15.10 -3.97
N ILE A 158 -1.29 -14.49 -3.57
CA ILE A 158 -1.10 -13.04 -3.50
C ILE A 158 -0.19 -12.63 -4.67
N THR A 159 -0.69 -11.81 -5.57
CA THR A 159 0.03 -11.29 -6.72
C THR A 159 0.31 -9.81 -6.52
N THR A 160 1.59 -9.48 -6.54
CA THR A 160 2.10 -8.10 -6.58
C THR A 160 2.69 -7.86 -7.98
N PRO A 161 3.02 -6.61 -8.35
CA PRO A 161 3.63 -6.34 -9.66
C PRO A 161 4.89 -7.17 -9.98
N ASP A 162 5.60 -7.67 -8.97
CA ASP A 162 6.89 -8.35 -9.12
C ASP A 162 6.87 -9.84 -8.78
N ALA A 163 5.80 -10.31 -8.14
CA ALA A 163 5.77 -11.66 -7.61
C ALA A 163 4.35 -12.19 -7.49
N ALA A 164 4.18 -13.47 -7.82
CA ALA A 164 3.05 -14.28 -7.40
C ALA A 164 3.51 -15.19 -6.24
N ILE A 165 2.74 -15.20 -5.16
CA ILE A 165 3.03 -15.90 -3.91
C ILE A 165 1.86 -16.83 -3.63
N ALA A 166 2.09 -18.13 -3.67
CA ALA A 166 1.10 -19.09 -3.18
C ALA A 166 1.34 -19.29 -1.67
N LEU A 167 0.27 -19.23 -0.87
CA LEU A 167 0.34 -19.65 0.53
C LEU A 167 0.38 -21.17 0.59
N ASP A 168 1.08 -21.70 1.61
CA ASP A 168 1.22 -23.14 1.80
C ASP A 168 -0.08 -23.73 2.33
N THR A 169 -0.72 -23.03 3.27
CA THR A 169 -2.02 -23.38 3.83
C THR A 169 -3.13 -23.16 2.81
N THR A 170 -3.84 -24.23 2.46
CA THR A 170 -5.01 -24.16 1.56
C THR A 170 -6.30 -23.87 2.33
N PRO A 171 -7.33 -23.30 1.67
CA PRO A 171 -8.65 -23.09 2.29
C PRO A 171 -9.26 -24.37 2.87
N ALA A 172 -9.13 -25.50 2.17
CA ALA A 172 -9.63 -26.80 2.64
C ALA A 172 -8.87 -27.31 3.90
N GLU A 173 -7.56 -27.09 3.97
CA GLU A 173 -6.78 -27.42 5.18
C GLU A 173 -7.17 -26.51 6.34
N LEU A 174 -7.39 -25.22 6.09
CA LEU A 174 -7.84 -24.26 7.10
C LEU A 174 -9.20 -24.65 7.69
N GLU A 175 -10.13 -25.05 6.82
CA GLU A 175 -11.44 -25.59 7.21
C GLU A 175 -11.28 -26.84 8.07
N HIS A 176 -10.59 -27.85 7.55
CA HIS A 176 -10.51 -29.15 8.19
C HIS A 176 -9.71 -29.15 9.51
N ALA A 177 -8.62 -28.39 9.56
CA ALA A 177 -7.71 -28.36 10.70
C ALA A 177 -8.20 -27.45 11.83
N HIS A 178 -9.02 -26.43 11.53
CA HIS A 178 -9.38 -25.39 12.49
C HIS A 178 -10.87 -25.04 12.44
N LEU A 179 -11.38 -24.52 11.31
CA LEU A 179 -12.67 -23.82 11.30
C LEU A 179 -13.89 -24.76 11.36
N GLY A 180 -13.73 -26.02 10.96
CA GLY A 180 -14.79 -27.04 10.99
C GLY A 180 -14.86 -27.85 12.30
N LEU A 181 -14.06 -27.52 13.31
CA LEU A 181 -13.98 -28.28 14.57
C LEU A 181 -15.19 -28.06 15.49
N HIS A 182 -15.74 -26.83 15.50
CA HIS A 182 -16.87 -26.42 16.33
C HIS A 182 -17.86 -25.56 15.52
N ASP A 183 -19.14 -25.55 15.92
CA ASP A 183 -20.17 -24.70 15.31
C ASP A 183 -21.02 -23.96 16.36
N PRO A 184 -20.89 -22.63 16.50
CA PRO A 184 -19.92 -21.78 15.79
C PRO A 184 -18.47 -22.11 16.22
N PRO A 185 -17.45 -21.70 15.44
CA PRO A 185 -16.04 -21.94 15.77
C PRO A 185 -15.66 -21.42 17.15
N ALA A 186 -14.82 -22.15 17.87
CA ALA A 186 -14.30 -21.67 19.16
C ALA A 186 -13.26 -20.54 18.93
N PRO A 187 -13.09 -19.59 19.87
CA PRO A 187 -12.10 -18.52 19.74
C PRO A 187 -10.66 -19.01 19.46
N GLU A 188 -10.28 -20.15 20.02
CA GLU A 188 -9.00 -20.81 19.77
C GLU A 188 -8.85 -21.30 18.33
N ASP A 189 -9.92 -21.81 17.72
CA ASP A 189 -9.90 -22.30 16.33
C ASP A 189 -9.68 -21.14 15.36
N LEU A 190 -10.39 -20.02 15.58
CA LEU A 190 -10.24 -18.79 14.80
C LEU A 190 -8.82 -18.23 14.94
N THR A 191 -8.29 -18.22 16.17
CA THR A 191 -6.94 -17.72 16.44
C THR A 191 -5.88 -18.58 15.72
N ASN A 192 -6.05 -19.90 15.75
CA ASN A 192 -5.13 -20.83 15.07
C ASN A 192 -5.22 -20.70 13.54
N ALA A 193 -6.42 -20.57 12.99
CA ALA A 193 -6.63 -20.37 11.56
C ALA A 193 -5.97 -19.06 11.07
N ILE A 194 -6.19 -17.96 11.79
CA ILE A 194 -5.55 -16.66 11.45
C ILE A 194 -4.03 -16.76 11.57
N ALA A 195 -3.52 -17.46 12.58
CA ALA A 195 -2.09 -17.65 12.76
C ALA A 195 -1.46 -18.44 11.61
N ALA A 196 -2.09 -19.51 11.12
CA ALA A 196 -1.59 -20.29 10.00
C ALA A 196 -1.38 -19.44 8.73
N VAL A 197 -2.40 -18.65 8.35
CA VAL A 197 -2.32 -17.77 7.18
C VAL A 197 -1.27 -16.66 7.39
N ARG A 198 -1.20 -16.08 8.60
CA ARG A 198 -0.20 -15.05 8.92
C ARG A 198 1.22 -15.60 8.84
N ASP A 199 1.45 -16.79 9.38
CA ASP A 199 2.78 -17.41 9.41
C ASP A 199 3.29 -17.70 7.98
N ASP A 200 2.40 -18.12 7.07
CA ASP A 200 2.73 -18.25 5.64
C ASP A 200 3.16 -16.90 5.03
N ILE A 201 2.40 -15.82 5.29
CA ILE A 201 2.72 -14.48 4.79
C ILE A 201 4.06 -14.00 5.38
N ASP A 202 4.26 -14.17 6.68
CA ASP A 202 5.47 -13.75 7.36
C ASP A 202 6.71 -14.51 6.86
N ASP A 203 6.58 -15.79 6.52
CA ASP A 203 7.68 -16.55 5.90
C ASP A 203 8.02 -16.01 4.50
N GLN A 204 7.01 -15.70 3.69
CA GLN A 204 7.20 -15.10 2.37
C GLN A 204 7.85 -13.71 2.48
N ARG A 205 7.49 -12.91 3.48
CA ARG A 205 8.09 -11.59 3.75
C ARG A 205 9.57 -11.64 4.13
N ARG A 206 10.10 -12.79 4.56
CA ARG A 206 11.55 -12.95 4.82
C ARG A 206 12.39 -12.90 3.55
N THR A 207 11.80 -13.25 2.41
CA THR A 207 12.51 -13.35 1.13
C THR A 207 11.98 -12.38 0.07
N ARG A 208 10.77 -11.84 0.27
CA ARG A 208 10.08 -10.99 -0.69
C ARG A 208 9.53 -9.74 -0.01
N THR A 209 9.47 -8.66 -0.77
CA THR A 209 8.74 -7.46 -0.34
C THR A 209 7.30 -7.56 -0.81
N ILE A 210 6.38 -7.59 0.15
CA ILE A 210 4.95 -7.50 -0.12
C ILE A 210 4.50 -6.17 0.47
N LEU A 211 4.24 -5.20 -0.41
CA LEU A 211 3.68 -3.90 -0.05
C LEU A 211 2.40 -3.73 -0.85
N ALA A 212 1.34 -3.31 -0.18
CA ALA A 212 0.11 -2.85 -0.80
C ALA A 212 -0.61 -1.95 0.19
N THR A 213 -1.38 -1.00 -0.30
CA THR A 213 -2.32 -0.19 0.51
C THR A 213 -3.75 -0.60 0.22
N THR A 214 -3.98 -1.22 -0.94
CA THR A 214 -5.26 -1.82 -1.32
C THR A 214 -5.05 -3.24 -1.82
N ILE A 215 -6.07 -4.09 -1.68
CA ILE A 215 -6.09 -5.42 -2.30
C ILE A 215 -7.36 -5.63 -3.09
N THR A 216 -7.28 -6.43 -4.15
CA THR A 216 -8.45 -6.98 -4.83
C THR A 216 -8.57 -8.47 -4.50
N VAL A 217 -9.63 -8.87 -3.83
CA VAL A 217 -9.92 -10.27 -3.49
C VAL A 217 -10.84 -10.86 -4.57
N SER A 218 -10.36 -11.91 -5.23
CA SER A 218 -11.04 -12.58 -6.35
C SER A 218 -11.13 -14.09 -6.14
N GLY A 219 -11.77 -14.79 -7.08
CA GLY A 219 -12.03 -16.23 -6.95
C GLY A 219 -13.33 -16.50 -6.21
N GLU A 220 -13.56 -17.76 -5.87
CA GLU A 220 -14.77 -18.19 -5.15
C GLU A 220 -14.92 -17.46 -3.81
N GLY A 221 -13.82 -17.30 -3.05
CA GLY A 221 -13.85 -16.57 -1.79
C GLY A 221 -14.16 -15.07 -1.96
N GLY A 222 -13.68 -14.44 -3.03
CA GLY A 222 -13.99 -13.04 -3.34
C GLY A 222 -15.48 -12.84 -3.66
N ASP A 223 -16.06 -13.78 -4.42
CA ASP A 223 -17.48 -13.78 -4.76
C ASP A 223 -18.38 -13.98 -3.54
N LEU A 224 -18.06 -14.96 -2.69
CA LEU A 224 -18.80 -15.22 -1.46
C LEU A 224 -18.83 -14.00 -0.53
N LEU A 225 -17.70 -13.32 -0.36
CA LEU A 225 -17.63 -12.11 0.46
C LEU A 225 -18.42 -10.96 -0.15
N ALA A 226 -18.37 -10.78 -1.47
CA ALA A 226 -19.15 -9.75 -2.16
C ALA A 226 -20.66 -10.01 -2.08
N ARG A 227 -21.07 -11.28 -2.18
CA ARG A 227 -22.47 -11.70 -2.03
C ARG A 227 -22.97 -11.47 -0.60
N LEU A 228 -22.17 -11.83 0.41
CA LEU A 228 -22.51 -11.60 1.81
C LEU A 228 -22.61 -10.10 2.16
N GLU A 229 -21.68 -9.27 1.68
CA GLU A 229 -21.71 -7.82 1.90
C GLU A 229 -22.93 -7.16 1.25
N THR A 230 -23.28 -7.55 0.03
CA THR A 230 -24.36 -6.89 -0.72
C THR A 230 -25.73 -7.50 -0.52
N GLY A 231 -25.80 -8.76 -0.10
CA GLY A 231 -27.01 -9.57 -0.09
C GLY A 231 -27.53 -9.98 -1.48
N HIS A 232 -26.72 -9.83 -2.55
CA HIS A 232 -27.11 -10.14 -3.93
C HIS A 232 -26.29 -11.29 -4.51
N ASP A 233 -26.93 -12.16 -5.28
CA ASP A 233 -26.27 -13.32 -5.93
C ASP A 233 -25.24 -12.93 -7.01
N ALA A 234 -25.39 -11.74 -7.62
CA ALA A 234 -24.50 -11.22 -8.67
C ALA A 234 -24.04 -9.80 -8.30
N PRO A 235 -23.13 -9.65 -7.32
CA PRO A 235 -22.81 -8.37 -6.72
C PRO A 235 -21.87 -7.50 -7.58
N GLY A 236 -21.20 -8.09 -8.58
CA GLY A 236 -20.11 -7.41 -9.28
C GLY A 236 -18.94 -7.08 -8.33
N ALA A 237 -18.23 -5.98 -8.59
CA ALA A 237 -17.12 -5.54 -7.75
C ALA A 237 -17.61 -4.55 -6.67
N VAL A 238 -17.18 -4.76 -5.43
CA VAL A 238 -17.56 -3.95 -4.26
C VAL A 238 -16.32 -3.57 -3.48
N THR A 239 -16.13 -2.28 -3.20
CA THR A 239 -15.03 -1.78 -2.39
C THR A 239 -15.49 -1.54 -0.96
N ILE A 240 -14.82 -2.16 0.00
CA ILE A 240 -15.06 -2.05 1.43
C ILE A 240 -13.79 -1.60 2.15
N ASN A 241 -13.95 -1.04 3.35
CA ASN A 241 -12.82 -0.75 4.21
C ASN A 241 -12.52 -1.93 5.16
N ARG A 242 -11.41 -1.82 5.89
CA ARG A 242 -10.98 -2.82 6.87
C ARG A 242 -12.01 -3.09 7.97
N ASP A 243 -12.69 -2.07 8.46
CA ASP A 243 -13.70 -2.22 9.52
C ASP A 243 -14.89 -3.05 9.03
N THR A 244 -15.38 -2.81 7.82
CA THR A 244 -16.43 -3.61 7.18
C THR A 244 -15.98 -5.06 6.98
N LEU A 245 -14.74 -5.31 6.56
CA LEU A 245 -14.22 -6.67 6.44
C LEU A 245 -14.19 -7.41 7.80
N GLU A 246 -13.84 -6.70 8.87
CA GLU A 246 -13.86 -7.22 10.24
C GLU A 246 -15.28 -7.51 10.75
N GLU A 247 -16.27 -6.73 10.32
CA GLU A 247 -17.69 -6.99 10.59
C GLU A 247 -18.19 -8.24 9.86
N ILE A 248 -17.87 -8.39 8.57
CA ILE A 248 -18.18 -9.59 7.79
C ILE A 248 -17.59 -10.83 8.46
N PHE A 249 -16.32 -10.77 8.87
CA PHE A 249 -15.67 -11.86 9.58
C PHE A 249 -16.35 -12.17 10.91
N ARG A 250 -16.69 -11.15 11.71
CA ARG A 250 -17.36 -11.34 13.00
C ARG A 250 -18.72 -11.99 12.85
N LEU A 251 -19.49 -11.58 11.84
CA LEU A 251 -20.77 -12.20 11.51
C LEU A 251 -20.57 -13.67 11.16
N ALA A 252 -19.67 -13.99 10.21
CA ALA A 252 -19.40 -15.37 9.83
C ALA A 252 -18.86 -16.23 11.00
N ALA A 253 -17.99 -15.67 11.83
CA ALA A 253 -17.33 -16.39 12.92
C ALA A 253 -18.22 -16.64 14.15
N THR A 254 -19.28 -15.86 14.33
CA THR A 254 -20.18 -15.99 15.49
C THR A 254 -21.51 -16.69 15.15
N SER A 255 -21.84 -16.77 13.87
CA SER A 255 -23.01 -17.49 13.36
C SER A 255 -22.76 -19.00 13.25
N THR A 256 -23.76 -19.80 13.62
CA THR A 256 -23.78 -21.23 13.31
C THR A 256 -23.77 -21.45 11.79
N ARG A 257 -23.42 -22.66 11.35
CA ARG A 257 -23.44 -23.05 9.93
C ARG A 257 -24.80 -22.81 9.29
N ALA A 258 -25.87 -23.12 10.01
CA ALA A 258 -27.24 -22.94 9.54
C ALA A 258 -27.59 -21.45 9.38
N GLU A 259 -27.18 -20.60 10.33
CA GLU A 259 -27.37 -19.16 10.25
C GLU A 259 -26.57 -18.56 9.09
N ARG A 260 -25.28 -18.90 8.97
CA ARG A 260 -24.41 -18.48 7.85
C ARG A 260 -25.04 -18.79 6.48
N GLY A 261 -25.49 -20.03 6.29
CA GLY A 261 -26.11 -20.46 5.03
C GLY A 261 -27.49 -19.84 4.74
N SER A 262 -28.04 -19.08 5.68
CA SER A 262 -29.32 -18.36 5.55
C SER A 262 -29.16 -16.85 5.39
N GLU A 263 -27.93 -16.34 5.45
CA GLU A 263 -27.65 -14.91 5.23
C GLU A 263 -28.02 -14.49 3.80
N PRO A 264 -28.49 -13.24 3.60
CA PRO A 264 -28.76 -12.71 2.28
C PRO A 264 -27.57 -12.88 1.33
N GLY A 265 -27.85 -13.34 0.11
CA GLY A 265 -26.82 -13.59 -0.91
C GLY A 265 -26.08 -14.92 -0.78
N LEU A 266 -26.26 -15.67 0.31
CA LEU A 266 -25.66 -16.98 0.52
C LEU A 266 -26.68 -18.12 0.43
N ASN A 267 -26.18 -19.33 0.23
CA ASN A 267 -26.95 -20.57 0.30
C ASN A 267 -26.34 -21.54 1.34
N PRO A 268 -27.04 -22.63 1.71
CA PRO A 268 -26.54 -23.58 2.73
C PRO A 268 -25.20 -24.24 2.43
N ASP A 269 -24.85 -24.41 1.15
CA ASP A 269 -23.58 -25.03 0.75
C ASP A 269 -22.40 -24.05 0.86
N ASP A 270 -22.66 -22.74 0.85
CA ASP A 270 -21.66 -21.69 0.98
C ASP A 270 -21.14 -21.50 2.43
N ALA A 271 -21.84 -22.05 3.43
CA ALA A 271 -21.70 -21.68 4.83
C ALA A 271 -20.26 -21.82 5.37
N ASP A 272 -19.56 -22.91 5.04
CA ASP A 272 -18.18 -23.11 5.49
C ASP A 272 -17.19 -22.30 4.66
N SER A 273 -17.36 -22.29 3.34
CA SER A 273 -16.52 -21.55 2.41
C SER A 273 -16.50 -20.04 2.72
N VAL A 274 -17.62 -19.43 3.12
CA VAL A 274 -17.66 -18.00 3.46
C VAL A 274 -16.89 -17.70 4.75
N LEU A 275 -16.92 -18.60 5.74
CA LEU A 275 -16.15 -18.46 6.98
C LEU A 275 -14.64 -18.58 6.69
N VAL A 276 -14.26 -19.53 5.85
CA VAL A 276 -12.87 -19.72 5.41
C VAL A 276 -12.38 -18.49 4.62
N ALA A 277 -13.19 -17.98 3.70
CA ALA A 277 -12.89 -16.80 2.92
C ALA A 277 -12.72 -15.56 3.80
N ALA A 278 -13.65 -15.31 4.73
CA ALA A 278 -13.59 -14.16 5.64
C ALA A 278 -12.37 -14.23 6.57
N THR A 279 -12.09 -15.41 7.13
CA THR A 279 -10.92 -15.65 7.99
C THR A 279 -9.62 -15.39 7.24
N THR A 280 -9.51 -15.91 6.02
CA THR A 280 -8.32 -15.75 5.17
C THR A 280 -8.12 -14.30 4.76
N ALA A 281 -9.19 -13.61 4.32
CA ALA A 281 -9.14 -12.21 3.91
C ALA A 281 -8.73 -11.30 5.08
N VAL A 282 -9.30 -11.50 6.28
CA VAL A 282 -8.90 -10.76 7.50
C VAL A 282 -7.45 -11.03 7.87
N ALA A 283 -7.00 -12.28 7.82
CA ALA A 283 -5.61 -12.61 8.12
C ALA A 283 -4.65 -11.92 7.15
N ILE A 284 -4.95 -11.89 5.85
CA ILE A 284 -4.15 -11.19 4.83
C ILE A 284 -4.16 -9.68 5.06
N ALA A 285 -5.35 -9.07 5.18
CA ALA A 285 -5.50 -7.63 5.37
C ALA A 285 -4.78 -7.15 6.64
N ARG A 286 -4.85 -7.92 7.73
CA ARG A 286 -4.11 -7.63 8.97
C ARG A 286 -2.60 -7.74 8.80
N SER A 287 -2.13 -8.78 8.10
CA SER A 287 -0.69 -9.02 7.92
C SER A 287 -0.03 -7.99 7.01
N LEU A 288 -0.77 -7.49 6.02
CA LEU A 288 -0.30 -6.51 5.04
C LEU A 288 -0.68 -5.06 5.39
N ASP A 289 -1.42 -4.83 6.48
CA ASP A 289 -1.88 -3.52 6.92
C ASP A 289 -2.67 -2.77 5.83
N ILE A 290 -3.71 -3.45 5.33
CA ILE A 290 -4.58 -3.01 4.24
C ILE A 290 -5.82 -2.33 4.80
N ASP A 291 -6.12 -1.14 4.27
CA ASP A 291 -7.26 -0.34 4.71
C ASP A 291 -8.43 -0.37 3.72
N GLU A 292 -8.15 -0.60 2.43
CA GLU A 292 -9.15 -0.69 1.35
C GLU A 292 -9.09 -2.05 0.63
N ILE A 293 -10.23 -2.71 0.52
CA ILE A 293 -10.37 -4.05 -0.05
C ILE A 293 -11.45 -4.01 -1.12
N THR A 294 -11.13 -4.43 -2.34
CA THR A 294 -12.12 -4.64 -3.39
C THR A 294 -12.45 -6.13 -3.49
N LEU A 295 -13.70 -6.50 -3.24
CA LEU A 295 -14.22 -7.85 -3.41
C LEU A 295 -14.76 -7.99 -4.83
N GLN A 296 -14.24 -8.98 -5.57
CA GLN A 296 -14.61 -9.23 -6.96
C GLN A 296 -15.61 -10.39 -7.01
N GLY A 297 -16.91 -10.06 -7.15
CA GLY A 297 -17.94 -11.05 -7.40
C GLY A 297 -18.22 -11.31 -8.88
N ALA A 298 -18.95 -12.39 -9.12
CA ALA A 298 -19.46 -12.75 -10.43
C ALA A 298 -20.44 -11.68 -10.94
N ARG A 299 -20.50 -11.55 -12.27
CA ARG A 299 -21.44 -10.66 -12.98
C ARG A 299 -22.65 -11.42 -13.49
#